data_AF-A0A5P9B7V7-F1
#
_entry.id   AF-A0A5P9B7V7-F1
#
_cell.length_a   1.000
_cell.length_b   1.000
_cell.length_c   1.000
_cell.angle_alpha   90.00
_cell.angle_beta   90.00
_cell.angle_gamma   90.00
#
_symmetry.space_group_name_H-M   'P 1'
#
loop_
_entity.id
_entity.type
_entity.pdbx_description
1 polymer ?
#
loop_
_entity_poly.entity_id
_entity_poly.type
_entity_poly.pdbx_seq_one_letter_code
_entity_poly.pdbx_strand_id
1 'polypeptide(L)'
;MIFKPCKPLSCAVMFALLSGSVAAEQLNIQSASDWGGAHSSYPASNAIDGDTDWSSRWAAQNAPVNLVLDLGSVQNVQDVKIAWGKGEQQTYKFEIRALADESSSSWDKVYYGYSGGNTSDFESYDVQDVQARWVRIKVFSNSAESVWTNVTEVQVHGNDGQDFGLDPNAPPSDNFDLLDWYVSIPVDEGDGYATSIKENTLDAGYEDEFFYTGSDGGLVFYTPVEGVTTSSGTKYVRTELREMLRRGDTSYSTSGKDNNWAFSSIPSSEQAAFGGIDGRLNATLAVNHVTTTTSNTEQVGRIVIGQIHAEKNEPIRLYYHKLPNNDKGAIYFAHETSKSTGGDETWYNLLGNMVTSSGDLNSESNPSDGIALDETFSYSIVVEGDKLITTISQNGTELAAKEVDMKNSGYDDEDNYMYFKAGIYLQDNTSNDSDYAQVTFYQLENSHN
;
A
#
# COMPACT_ATOMS: atom_id res chain seq x y z
N MET A 1 30.79 -30.89 57.55
CA MET A 1 29.51 -30.69 56.84
C MET A 1 29.75 -29.63 55.78
N ILE A 2 29.78 -30.07 54.52
CA ILE A 2 30.07 -29.21 53.35
C ILE A 2 28.72 -28.79 52.79
N PHE A 3 28.40 -27.50 52.84
CA PHE A 3 27.21 -26.94 52.19
C PHE A 3 27.48 -26.81 50.68
N LYS A 4 26.72 -27.55 49.87
CA LYS A 4 26.63 -27.33 48.42
C LYS A 4 25.68 -26.15 48.15
N PRO A 5 26.01 -25.21 47.25
CA PRO A 5 25.04 -24.22 46.81
C PRO A 5 24.10 -24.83 45.76
N CYS A 6 22.81 -24.57 45.91
CA CYS A 6 21.75 -24.92 44.96
C CYS A 6 21.79 -23.93 43.79
N LYS A 7 21.85 -24.42 42.55
CA LYS A 7 21.70 -23.59 41.34
C LYS A 7 20.24 -23.16 41.19
N PRO A 8 19.92 -21.90 40.82
CA PRO A 8 18.57 -21.55 40.40
C PRO A 8 18.28 -22.19 39.03
N LEU A 9 17.12 -22.85 38.95
CA LEU A 9 16.55 -23.38 37.72
C LEU A 9 16.02 -22.17 36.92
N SER A 10 16.60 -21.90 35.76
CA SER A 10 16.07 -20.90 34.83
C SER A 10 14.76 -21.44 34.24
N CYS A 11 13.62 -20.82 34.60
CA CYS A 11 12.36 -21.02 33.89
C CYS A 11 12.47 -20.28 32.55
N ALA A 12 12.77 -21.02 31.49
CA ALA A 12 12.54 -20.54 30.13
C ALA A 12 11.03 -20.47 29.91
N VAL A 13 10.49 -19.25 29.93
CA VAL A 13 9.13 -18.97 29.45
C VAL A 13 9.18 -19.08 27.94
N MET A 14 8.73 -20.22 27.43
CA MET A 14 8.52 -20.45 26.01
C MET A 14 7.27 -19.66 25.61
N PHE A 15 7.45 -18.46 25.06
CA PHE A 15 6.36 -17.78 24.37
C PHE A 15 6.09 -18.56 23.09
N ALA A 16 5.02 -19.36 23.11
CA ALA A 16 4.42 -19.84 21.88
C ALA A 16 3.86 -18.62 21.15
N LEU A 17 4.53 -18.22 20.07
CA LEU A 17 3.97 -17.31 19.07
C LEU A 17 2.77 -18.03 18.44
N LEU A 18 1.59 -17.77 18.98
CA LEU A 18 0.35 -17.95 18.24
C LEU A 18 0.39 -16.89 17.13
N SER A 19 0.67 -17.33 15.90
CA SER A 19 0.36 -16.55 14.70
C SER A 19 -1.15 -16.30 14.72
N GLY A 20 -1.57 -15.15 15.24
CA GLY A 20 -2.94 -14.71 15.10
C GLY A 20 -3.19 -14.43 13.63
N SER A 21 -3.92 -15.31 12.96
CA SER A 21 -4.60 -14.95 11.72
C SER A 21 -5.42 -13.69 12.01
N VAL A 22 -5.19 -12.61 11.26
CA VAL A 22 -6.12 -11.47 11.25
C VAL A 22 -7.48 -12.05 10.86
N ALA A 23 -8.47 -11.90 11.73
CA ALA A 23 -9.79 -12.43 11.47
C ALA A 23 -10.42 -11.59 10.36
N ALA A 24 -10.94 -12.23 9.31
CA ALA A 24 -11.71 -11.57 8.27
C ALA A 24 -12.85 -10.75 8.90
N GLU A 25 -12.93 -9.46 8.56
CA GLU A 25 -13.99 -8.55 8.98
C GLU A 25 -15.06 -8.42 7.89
N GLN A 26 -16.25 -7.95 8.26
CA GLN A 26 -17.33 -7.76 7.29
C GLN A 26 -17.02 -6.58 6.36
N LEU A 27 -16.91 -6.84 5.07
CA LEU A 27 -16.72 -5.82 4.03
C LEU A 27 -18.03 -5.10 3.71
N ASN A 28 -17.94 -3.85 3.26
CA ASN A 28 -19.07 -3.09 2.76
C ASN A 28 -19.54 -3.64 1.40
N ILE A 29 -20.85 -3.82 1.24
CA ILE A 29 -21.46 -4.13 -0.06
C ILE A 29 -22.19 -2.88 -0.53
N GLN A 30 -21.62 -2.20 -1.53
CA GLN A 30 -22.18 -0.94 -2.06
C GLN A 30 -23.53 -1.16 -2.74
N SER A 31 -23.69 -2.24 -3.50
CA SER A 31 -24.96 -2.56 -4.16
C SER A 31 -25.12 -4.03 -4.48
N ALA A 32 -26.37 -4.44 -4.73
CA ALA A 32 -26.72 -5.78 -5.19
C ALA A 32 -27.62 -5.71 -6.43
N SER A 33 -27.38 -6.62 -7.38
CA SER A 33 -28.14 -6.76 -8.63
C SER A 33 -28.36 -8.24 -8.98
N ASP A 34 -29.19 -8.51 -9.98
CA ASP A 34 -29.40 -9.86 -10.50
C ASP A 34 -29.29 -9.91 -12.03
N TRP A 35 -28.94 -11.09 -12.57
CA TRP A 35 -28.86 -11.31 -14.02
C TRP A 35 -30.17 -11.80 -14.64
N GLY A 36 -31.31 -11.50 -14.00
CA GLY A 36 -32.64 -11.86 -14.45
C GLY A 36 -33.30 -12.93 -13.57
N GLY A 37 -34.63 -12.86 -13.54
CA GLY A 37 -35.48 -13.80 -12.81
C GLY A 37 -35.93 -13.29 -11.43
N ALA A 38 -35.42 -12.15 -10.95
CA ALA A 38 -35.86 -11.57 -9.69
C ALA A 38 -37.34 -11.17 -9.68
N HIS A 39 -37.98 -11.37 -8.54
CA HIS A 39 -39.34 -10.91 -8.28
C HIS A 39 -39.32 -9.43 -7.89
N SER A 40 -40.18 -8.62 -8.51
CA SER A 40 -40.22 -7.16 -8.30
C SER A 40 -40.37 -6.72 -6.83
N SER A 41 -41.13 -7.47 -6.01
CA SER A 41 -41.29 -7.18 -4.58
C SER A 41 -40.18 -7.73 -3.68
N TYR A 42 -39.22 -8.48 -4.24
CA TYR A 42 -38.14 -9.15 -3.52
C TYR A 42 -36.82 -8.97 -4.31
N PRO A 43 -36.39 -7.71 -4.53
CA PRO A 43 -35.23 -7.38 -5.37
C PRO A 43 -33.90 -7.79 -4.73
N ALA A 44 -32.81 -7.73 -5.50
CA ALA A 44 -31.47 -8.08 -5.03
C ALA A 44 -31.00 -7.26 -3.82
N SER A 45 -31.42 -6.00 -3.72
CA SER A 45 -31.08 -5.12 -2.59
C SER A 45 -31.56 -5.65 -1.24
N ASN A 46 -32.61 -6.48 -1.21
CA ASN A 46 -33.10 -7.09 0.02
C ASN A 46 -32.20 -8.20 0.56
N ALA A 47 -31.14 -8.59 -0.16
CA ALA A 47 -30.16 -9.54 0.34
C ALA A 47 -28.99 -8.87 1.06
N ILE A 48 -29.00 -7.54 1.20
CA ILE A 48 -27.91 -6.74 1.77
C ILE A 48 -28.44 -5.59 2.64
N ASP A 49 -29.69 -5.69 3.13
CA ASP A 49 -30.34 -4.59 3.85
C ASP A 49 -30.28 -4.76 5.38
N GLY A 50 -29.60 -5.81 5.85
CA GLY A 50 -29.46 -6.15 7.26
C GLY A 50 -30.70 -6.78 7.88
N ASP A 51 -31.72 -7.14 7.09
CA ASP A 51 -32.96 -7.75 7.56
C ASP A 51 -33.06 -9.23 7.15
N THR A 52 -32.92 -10.13 8.12
CA THR A 52 -33.01 -11.58 7.89
C THR A 52 -34.44 -12.12 7.89
N ASP A 53 -35.47 -11.28 8.10
CA ASP A 53 -36.85 -11.72 8.10
C ASP A 53 -37.30 -12.21 6.73
N TRP A 54 -38.13 -13.25 6.67
CA TRP A 54 -38.64 -13.80 5.40
C TRP A 54 -39.33 -12.77 4.49
N SER A 55 -39.89 -11.70 5.06
CA SER A 55 -40.46 -10.59 4.27
C SER A 55 -39.42 -9.79 3.52
N SER A 56 -38.18 -9.70 4.02
CA SER A 56 -37.05 -9.12 3.30
C SER A 56 -36.15 -10.22 2.75
N ARG A 57 -36.23 -10.42 1.43
CA ARG A 57 -35.38 -11.38 0.75
C ARG A 57 -35.21 -11.00 -0.69
N TRP A 58 -34.10 -11.41 -1.28
CA TRP A 58 -34.02 -11.59 -2.72
C TRP A 58 -34.72 -12.90 -3.10
N ALA A 59 -35.61 -12.85 -4.09
CA ALA A 59 -36.25 -14.03 -4.65
C ALA A 59 -36.16 -14.05 -6.18
N ALA A 60 -35.68 -15.15 -6.76
CA ALA A 60 -35.54 -15.30 -8.21
C ALA A 60 -36.03 -16.66 -8.73
N GLN A 61 -36.56 -16.70 -9.95
CA GLN A 61 -37.08 -17.93 -10.58
C GLN A 61 -36.19 -18.50 -11.68
N ASN A 62 -36.41 -19.78 -11.99
CA ASN A 62 -35.86 -20.49 -13.15
C ASN A 62 -34.33 -20.61 -13.10
N ALA A 63 -33.85 -21.28 -12.07
CA ALA A 63 -32.43 -21.53 -11.88
C ALA A 63 -31.75 -22.11 -13.16
N PRO A 64 -30.49 -21.74 -13.46
CA PRO A 64 -29.60 -20.99 -12.59
C PRO A 64 -29.89 -19.49 -12.55
N VAL A 65 -29.94 -18.94 -11.34
CA VAL A 65 -30.09 -17.49 -11.07
C VAL A 65 -28.79 -16.94 -10.49
N ASN A 66 -28.55 -15.64 -10.64
CA ASN A 66 -27.33 -14.99 -10.17
C ASN A 66 -27.69 -13.76 -9.35
N LEU A 67 -27.22 -13.72 -8.11
CA LEU A 67 -27.12 -12.52 -7.29
C LEU A 67 -25.70 -11.99 -7.43
N VAL A 68 -25.55 -10.71 -7.71
CA VAL A 68 -24.25 -10.05 -7.88
C VAL A 68 -24.15 -8.92 -6.87
N LEU A 69 -23.07 -8.93 -6.11
CA LEU A 69 -22.72 -7.93 -5.11
C LEU A 69 -21.56 -7.10 -5.65
N ASP A 70 -21.66 -5.78 -5.55
CA ASP A 70 -20.57 -4.84 -5.83
C ASP A 70 -20.05 -4.30 -4.50
N LEU A 71 -18.76 -4.52 -4.22
CA LEU A 71 -18.07 -4.02 -3.03
C LEU A 71 -17.65 -2.55 -3.18
N GLY A 72 -17.77 -1.99 -4.38
CA GLY A 72 -17.43 -0.60 -4.72
C GLY A 72 -15.98 -0.39 -5.13
N SER A 73 -15.06 -1.15 -4.55
CA SER A 73 -13.64 -1.21 -4.91
C SER A 73 -13.11 -2.64 -4.82
N VAL A 74 -11.88 -2.88 -5.26
CA VAL A 74 -11.26 -4.21 -5.15
C VAL A 74 -10.90 -4.48 -3.69
N GLN A 75 -11.40 -5.58 -3.15
CA GLN A 75 -11.23 -6.00 -1.76
C GLN A 75 -10.66 -7.43 -1.72
N ASN A 76 -9.97 -7.79 -0.64
CA ASN A 76 -9.57 -9.18 -0.42
C ASN A 76 -10.71 -9.98 0.21
N VAL A 77 -11.40 -10.82 -0.57
CA VAL A 77 -12.53 -11.63 -0.13
C VAL A 77 -12.05 -13.00 0.35
N GLN A 78 -12.41 -13.36 1.59
CA GLN A 78 -11.96 -14.60 2.25
C GLN A 78 -13.12 -15.51 2.68
N ASP A 79 -14.27 -14.93 3.05
CA ASP A 79 -15.45 -15.69 3.45
C ASP A 79 -16.72 -15.00 2.95
N VAL A 80 -17.73 -15.79 2.59
CA VAL A 80 -19.06 -15.27 2.25
C VAL A 80 -20.08 -15.97 3.14
N LYS A 81 -20.86 -15.18 3.87
CA LYS A 81 -21.93 -15.68 4.74
C LYS A 81 -23.26 -15.47 4.07
N ILE A 82 -24.09 -16.51 4.01
CA ILE A 82 -25.41 -16.45 3.35
C ILE A 82 -26.47 -16.98 4.32
N ALA A 83 -27.49 -16.16 4.58
CA ALA A 83 -28.73 -16.58 5.21
C ALA A 83 -29.70 -17.04 4.11
N TRP A 84 -29.93 -18.36 4.04
CA TRP A 84 -30.75 -18.95 2.99
C TRP A 84 -32.23 -18.90 3.35
N GLY A 85 -33.06 -18.52 2.38
CA GLY A 85 -34.50 -18.52 2.56
C GLY A 85 -35.03 -19.94 2.82
N LYS A 86 -35.65 -20.16 3.99
CA LYS A 86 -36.04 -21.49 4.50
C LYS A 86 -34.86 -22.46 4.61
N GLY A 87 -33.66 -21.96 4.91
CA GLY A 87 -32.44 -22.75 4.98
C GLY A 87 -32.47 -23.89 6.02
N GLU A 88 -33.45 -23.92 6.92
CA GLU A 88 -33.73 -24.99 7.88
C GLU A 88 -34.64 -26.10 7.33
N GLN A 89 -35.16 -25.95 6.12
CA GLN A 89 -36.10 -26.88 5.47
C GLN A 89 -35.59 -27.42 4.14
N GLN A 90 -34.59 -26.78 3.53
CA GLN A 90 -34.07 -27.14 2.22
C GLN A 90 -32.60 -26.74 2.06
N THR A 91 -31.90 -27.47 1.19
CA THR A 91 -30.55 -27.13 0.77
C THR A 91 -30.56 -26.45 -0.59
N TYR A 92 -29.55 -25.62 -0.84
CA TYR A 92 -29.30 -24.95 -2.11
C TYR A 92 -27.98 -25.43 -2.69
N LYS A 93 -27.93 -25.71 -3.99
CA LYS A 93 -26.69 -26.02 -4.72
C LYS A 93 -26.21 -24.77 -5.43
N PHE A 94 -24.98 -24.32 -5.18
CA PHE A 94 -24.52 -23.03 -5.68
C PHE A 94 -23.00 -22.97 -5.91
N GLU A 95 -22.56 -21.91 -6.58
CA GLU A 95 -21.16 -21.50 -6.66
C GLU A 95 -21.04 -20.01 -6.32
N ILE A 96 -19.86 -19.63 -5.81
CA ILE A 96 -19.47 -18.23 -5.64
C ILE A 96 -18.36 -17.95 -6.63
N ARG A 97 -18.49 -16.81 -7.31
CA ARG A 97 -17.46 -16.31 -8.21
C ARG A 97 -17.05 -14.88 -7.91
N ALA A 98 -15.83 -14.53 -8.25
CA ALA A 98 -15.23 -13.22 -8.04
C ALA A 98 -14.77 -12.60 -9.36
N LEU A 99 -14.75 -11.27 -9.40
CA LEU A 99 -14.18 -10.47 -10.49
C LEU A 99 -13.59 -9.19 -9.90
N ALA A 100 -12.34 -8.87 -10.23
CA ALA A 100 -11.69 -7.62 -9.84
C ALA A 100 -11.84 -6.51 -10.90
N ASP A 101 -11.83 -6.90 -12.18
CA ASP A 101 -11.75 -6.00 -13.32
C ASP A 101 -13.03 -6.07 -14.18
N GLU A 102 -13.71 -4.93 -14.32
CA GLU A 102 -14.93 -4.80 -15.14
C GLU A 102 -14.72 -5.05 -16.62
N SER A 103 -13.48 -4.90 -17.11
CA SER A 103 -13.13 -5.17 -18.51
C SER A 103 -13.08 -6.68 -18.81
N SER A 104 -12.97 -7.51 -17.77
CA SER A 104 -12.95 -8.96 -17.88
C SER A 104 -14.36 -9.55 -17.87
N SER A 105 -14.59 -10.51 -18.77
CA SER A 105 -15.79 -11.37 -18.74
C SER A 105 -15.56 -12.70 -18.00
N SER A 106 -14.33 -12.95 -17.54
CA SER A 106 -13.95 -14.19 -16.87
C SER A 106 -14.09 -14.03 -15.36
N TRP A 107 -15.05 -14.76 -14.79
CA TRP A 107 -15.28 -14.81 -13.35
C TRP A 107 -14.61 -16.04 -12.73
N ASP A 108 -13.72 -15.82 -11.78
CA ASP A 108 -13.03 -16.87 -11.04
C ASP A 108 -13.99 -17.57 -10.09
N LYS A 109 -14.00 -18.91 -10.11
CA LYS A 109 -14.85 -19.69 -9.23
C LYS A 109 -14.09 -20.01 -7.96
N VAL A 110 -14.47 -19.35 -6.87
CA VAL A 110 -13.79 -19.42 -5.57
C VAL A 110 -14.47 -20.35 -4.57
N TYR A 111 -15.72 -20.74 -4.84
CA TYR A 111 -16.43 -21.75 -4.06
C TYR A 111 -17.46 -22.50 -4.90
N TYR A 112 -17.70 -23.77 -4.57
CA TYR A 112 -18.80 -24.57 -5.12
C TYR A 112 -19.26 -25.59 -4.08
N GLY A 113 -20.55 -25.64 -3.80
CA GLY A 113 -21.05 -26.51 -2.74
C GLY A 113 -22.56 -26.55 -2.60
N TYR A 114 -22.99 -26.94 -1.40
CA TYR A 114 -24.39 -26.97 -0.99
C TYR A 114 -24.53 -26.23 0.35
N SER A 115 -25.67 -25.58 0.56
CA SER A 115 -26.04 -25.12 1.90
C SER A 115 -26.38 -26.30 2.81
N GLY A 116 -26.32 -26.08 4.12
CA GLY A 116 -26.43 -27.10 5.15
C GLY A 116 -27.84 -27.64 5.34
N GLY A 117 -28.88 -26.82 5.11
CA GLY A 117 -30.27 -27.26 5.24
C GLY A 117 -30.78 -27.35 6.68
N ASN A 118 -30.07 -26.74 7.63
CA ASN A 118 -30.33 -26.89 9.07
C ASN A 118 -30.56 -25.55 9.81
N THR A 119 -30.45 -24.41 9.13
CA THR A 119 -30.59 -23.08 9.76
C THR A 119 -31.10 -22.05 8.77
N SER A 120 -31.89 -21.08 9.24
CA SER A 120 -32.23 -19.86 8.50
C SER A 120 -31.22 -18.72 8.77
N ASP A 121 -30.36 -18.88 9.77
CA ASP A 121 -29.28 -17.94 10.07
C ASP A 121 -28.15 -18.05 9.04
N PHE A 122 -27.13 -17.20 9.17
CA PHE A 122 -25.94 -17.24 8.33
C PHE A 122 -25.23 -18.59 8.36
N GLU A 123 -24.97 -19.12 7.18
CA GLU A 123 -23.96 -20.15 6.95
C GLU A 123 -22.69 -19.50 6.38
N SER A 124 -21.53 -19.85 6.94
CA SER A 124 -20.22 -19.37 6.46
C SER A 124 -19.69 -20.27 5.35
N TYR A 125 -19.19 -19.65 4.28
CA TYR A 125 -18.50 -20.33 3.19
C TYR A 125 -17.12 -19.72 3.01
N ASP A 126 -16.12 -20.42 3.56
CA ASP A 126 -14.70 -20.17 3.34
C ASP A 126 -14.42 -20.29 1.83
N VAL A 127 -14.08 -19.17 1.20
CA VAL A 127 -13.79 -19.13 -0.23
C VAL A 127 -12.28 -19.19 -0.45
N GLN A 128 -11.85 -19.52 -1.65
CA GLN A 128 -10.46 -19.25 -2.01
C GLN A 128 -10.23 -17.72 -1.98
N ASP A 129 -9.35 -17.26 -1.08
CA ASP A 129 -8.90 -15.86 -0.98
C ASP A 129 -8.64 -15.25 -2.35
N VAL A 130 -9.26 -14.10 -2.62
CA VAL A 130 -9.26 -13.47 -3.94
C VAL A 130 -9.45 -11.96 -3.84
N GLN A 131 -8.68 -11.21 -4.63
CA GLN A 131 -8.96 -9.80 -4.89
C GLN A 131 -10.21 -9.69 -5.79
N ALA A 132 -11.25 -9.02 -5.32
CA ALA A 132 -12.50 -8.89 -6.04
C ALA A 132 -13.20 -7.57 -5.74
N ARG A 133 -13.78 -6.94 -6.76
CA ARG A 133 -14.79 -5.89 -6.56
C ARG A 133 -16.19 -6.47 -6.62
N TRP A 134 -16.43 -7.47 -7.47
CA TRP A 134 -17.72 -8.11 -7.58
C TRP A 134 -17.70 -9.55 -7.10
N VAL A 135 -18.72 -9.92 -6.31
CA VAL A 135 -18.97 -11.29 -5.85
C VAL A 135 -20.31 -11.76 -6.39
N ARG A 136 -20.33 -12.89 -7.10
CA ARG A 136 -21.53 -13.48 -7.70
C ARG A 136 -21.88 -14.81 -7.06
N ILE A 137 -23.07 -14.90 -6.49
CA ILE A 137 -23.67 -16.14 -5.99
C ILE A 137 -24.59 -16.70 -7.08
N LYS A 138 -24.18 -17.80 -7.69
CA LYS A 138 -24.97 -18.49 -8.73
C LYS A 138 -25.60 -19.75 -8.14
N VAL A 139 -26.92 -19.78 -8.09
CA VAL A 139 -27.70 -20.87 -7.48
C VAL A 139 -28.30 -21.74 -8.57
N PHE A 140 -28.03 -23.04 -8.53
CA PHE A 140 -28.43 -24.01 -9.57
C PHE A 140 -29.75 -24.72 -9.26
N SER A 141 -30.02 -25.05 -8.00
CA SER A 141 -31.21 -25.81 -7.59
C SER A 141 -31.40 -25.78 -6.07
N ASN A 142 -32.59 -26.15 -5.60
CA ASN A 142 -32.87 -26.43 -4.18
C ASN A 142 -33.49 -27.82 -3.99
N SER A 143 -33.38 -28.39 -2.79
CA SER A 143 -33.88 -29.73 -2.47
C SER A 143 -35.41 -29.85 -2.40
N ALA A 144 -36.14 -28.73 -2.34
CA ALA A 144 -37.60 -28.72 -2.39
C ALA A 144 -38.15 -28.78 -3.83
N GLU A 145 -37.27 -28.84 -4.84
CA GLU A 145 -37.61 -28.81 -6.27
C GLU A 145 -38.47 -27.59 -6.67
N SER A 146 -38.35 -26.51 -5.89
CA SER A 146 -39.03 -25.25 -6.16
C SER A 146 -38.35 -24.51 -7.31
N VAL A 147 -39.14 -23.86 -8.16
CA VAL A 147 -38.62 -22.93 -9.19
C VAL A 147 -38.04 -21.65 -8.60
N TRP A 148 -38.26 -21.38 -7.31
CA TRP A 148 -37.81 -20.20 -6.59
C TRP A 148 -36.55 -20.45 -5.78
N THR A 149 -35.56 -19.58 -5.96
CA THR A 149 -34.43 -19.37 -5.04
C THR A 149 -34.74 -18.19 -4.13
N ASN A 150 -34.39 -18.30 -2.83
CA ASN A 150 -34.59 -17.22 -1.87
C ASN A 150 -33.33 -17.06 -1.00
N VAL A 151 -32.86 -15.83 -0.85
CA VAL A 151 -31.74 -15.45 0.05
C VAL A 151 -32.23 -14.27 0.87
N THR A 152 -32.20 -14.38 2.19
CA THR A 152 -32.63 -13.29 3.07
C THR A 152 -31.51 -12.29 3.26
N GLU A 153 -30.26 -12.72 3.47
CA GLU A 153 -29.14 -11.80 3.69
C GLU A 153 -27.80 -12.42 3.26
N VAL A 154 -26.86 -11.57 2.83
CA VAL A 154 -25.49 -11.94 2.49
C VAL A 154 -24.52 -10.97 3.15
N GLN A 155 -23.43 -11.52 3.69
CA GLN A 155 -22.26 -10.75 4.11
C GLN A 155 -21.04 -11.26 3.37
N VAL A 156 -20.16 -10.35 2.96
CA VAL A 156 -18.83 -10.68 2.46
C VAL A 156 -17.85 -10.30 3.56
N HIS A 157 -16.94 -11.22 3.89
CA HIS A 157 -15.91 -11.02 4.91
C HIS A 157 -14.54 -11.14 4.26
N GLY A 158 -13.61 -10.32 4.72
CA GLY A 158 -12.30 -10.17 4.12
C GLY A 158 -11.45 -9.21 4.94
N ASN A 159 -10.30 -8.83 4.37
CA ASN A 159 -9.49 -7.76 4.94
C ASN A 159 -9.52 -6.58 3.97
N ASP A 160 -9.75 -5.39 4.54
CA ASP A 160 -9.92 -4.13 3.82
C ASP A 160 -8.84 -3.90 2.75
N GLY A 161 -9.28 -3.69 1.51
CA GLY A 161 -8.78 -2.55 0.76
C GLY A 161 -9.37 -1.31 1.45
N GLN A 162 -8.62 -0.71 2.36
CA GLN A 162 -9.09 0.39 3.22
C GLN A 162 -9.71 1.50 2.36
N ASP A 163 -10.93 1.94 2.68
CA ASP A 163 -11.52 3.13 2.06
C ASP A 163 -10.84 4.38 2.66
N PHE A 164 -9.92 4.96 1.89
CA PHE A 164 -9.18 6.17 2.27
C PHE A 164 -9.95 7.46 2.00
N GLY A 165 -11.20 7.37 1.51
CA GLY A 165 -12.03 8.54 1.20
C GLY A 165 -11.56 9.32 -0.03
N LEU A 166 -10.83 8.67 -0.94
CA LEU A 166 -10.31 9.26 -2.18
C LEU A 166 -11.32 9.09 -3.32
N ASP A 167 -11.44 10.09 -4.20
CA ASP A 167 -12.34 10.03 -5.37
C ASP A 167 -11.59 9.54 -6.61
N PRO A 168 -11.92 8.36 -7.16
CA PRO A 168 -11.29 7.83 -8.38
C PRO A 168 -11.55 8.64 -9.65
N ASN A 169 -12.47 9.61 -9.63
CA ASN A 169 -12.76 10.48 -10.77
C ASN A 169 -12.13 11.88 -10.65
N ALA A 170 -11.41 12.13 -9.55
CA ALA A 170 -10.75 13.39 -9.30
C ALA A 170 -9.25 13.28 -9.63
N PRO A 171 -8.60 14.37 -10.10
CA PRO A 171 -7.16 14.36 -10.30
C PRO A 171 -6.41 14.22 -8.96
N PRO A 172 -5.10 13.90 -8.96
CA PRO A 172 -4.37 13.63 -7.73
C PRO A 172 -4.37 14.80 -6.76
N SER A 173 -4.32 16.04 -7.27
CA SER A 173 -4.34 17.26 -6.46
C SER A 173 -5.66 17.52 -5.73
N ASP A 174 -6.76 16.88 -6.16
CA ASP A 174 -8.05 16.98 -5.45
C ASP A 174 -8.12 15.97 -4.29
N ASN A 175 -7.33 14.89 -4.36
CA ASN A 175 -7.23 13.83 -3.36
C ASN A 175 -6.06 14.05 -2.37
N PHE A 176 -5.02 14.78 -2.78
CA PHE A 176 -3.79 15.03 -2.01
C PHE A 176 -3.39 16.52 -2.08
N ASP A 177 -2.87 17.09 -1.00
CA ASP A 177 -2.23 18.42 -1.06
C ASP A 177 -0.89 18.28 -1.80
N LEU A 178 -0.85 18.76 -3.06
CA LEU A 178 0.32 18.64 -3.93
C LEU A 178 1.03 19.97 -4.17
N LEU A 179 0.52 21.09 -3.65
CA LEU A 179 1.09 22.41 -3.91
C LEU A 179 2.48 22.60 -3.30
N ASP A 180 2.83 21.82 -2.27
CA ASP A 180 4.16 21.74 -1.68
C ASP A 180 5.02 20.63 -2.30
N TRP A 181 4.76 20.22 -3.54
CA TRP A 181 5.60 19.28 -4.28
C TRP A 181 5.81 19.73 -5.72
N TYR A 182 6.94 19.34 -6.31
CA TYR A 182 6.99 19.09 -7.76
C TYR A 182 7.21 17.60 -7.99
N VAL A 183 6.71 17.05 -9.10
CA VAL A 183 7.01 15.67 -9.52
C VAL A 183 8.02 15.67 -10.66
N SER A 184 9.03 14.79 -10.58
CA SER A 184 9.89 14.47 -11.71
C SER A 184 9.32 13.25 -12.42
N ILE A 185 9.14 13.32 -13.75
CA ILE A 185 8.70 12.21 -14.60
C ILE A 185 9.82 11.82 -15.58
N PRO A 186 9.88 10.56 -16.06
CA PRO A 186 11.01 10.05 -16.82
C PRO A 186 11.00 10.43 -18.31
N VAL A 187 10.50 11.62 -18.64
CA VAL A 187 10.36 12.15 -20.01
C VAL A 187 11.38 13.26 -20.27
N ASP A 188 12.03 13.24 -21.43
CA ASP A 188 12.94 14.28 -21.91
C ASP A 188 12.20 15.29 -22.80
N GLU A 189 12.15 16.55 -22.36
CA GLU A 189 11.57 17.66 -23.12
C GLU A 189 12.61 18.49 -23.90
N GLY A 190 13.82 17.96 -24.08
CA GLY A 190 14.84 18.47 -25.00
C GLY A 190 16.13 18.95 -24.33
N ASP A 191 16.29 18.76 -23.02
CA ASP A 191 17.51 19.07 -22.27
C ASP A 191 18.33 17.83 -21.90
N GLY A 192 17.81 16.62 -22.20
CA GLY A 192 18.44 15.34 -21.92
C GLY A 192 18.13 14.78 -20.54
N TYR A 193 17.22 15.41 -19.77
CA TYR A 193 16.91 15.03 -18.40
C TYR A 193 15.40 14.88 -18.15
N ALA A 194 15.09 14.23 -17.03
CA ALA A 194 13.73 14.05 -16.55
C ALA A 194 13.00 15.39 -16.34
N THR A 195 11.80 15.48 -16.90
CA THR A 195 10.94 16.65 -16.82
C THR A 195 10.40 16.83 -15.40
N SER A 196 10.39 18.08 -14.92
CA SER A 196 9.81 18.44 -13.61
C SER A 196 8.50 19.20 -13.79
N ILE A 197 7.39 18.61 -13.35
CA ILE A 197 6.09 19.27 -13.30
C ILE A 197 6.01 20.09 -12.01
N LYS A 198 6.08 21.42 -12.16
CA LYS A 198 6.19 22.38 -11.06
C LYS A 198 4.87 22.53 -10.29
N GLU A 199 4.99 23.02 -9.05
CA GLU A 199 3.96 23.06 -8.02
C GLU A 199 2.59 23.53 -8.51
N ASN A 200 2.54 24.73 -9.13
CA ASN A 200 1.27 25.29 -9.62
C ASN A 200 0.64 24.48 -10.77
N THR A 201 1.46 23.78 -11.57
CA THR A 201 0.95 22.91 -12.64
C THR A 201 0.48 21.58 -12.07
N LEU A 202 1.24 21.02 -11.12
CA LEU A 202 0.90 19.78 -10.44
C LEU A 202 -0.44 19.91 -9.70
N ASP A 203 -0.58 20.98 -8.90
CA ASP A 203 -1.77 21.31 -8.11
C ASP A 203 -2.99 21.70 -8.99
N ALA A 204 -2.77 22.04 -10.26
CA ALA A 204 -3.84 22.36 -11.20
C ALA A 204 -4.47 21.11 -11.87
N GLY A 205 -4.36 19.94 -11.23
CA GLY A 205 -4.93 18.68 -11.70
C GLY A 205 -4.08 17.96 -12.75
N TYR A 206 -2.75 17.98 -12.60
CA TYR A 206 -1.87 17.25 -13.51
C TYR A 206 -2.04 15.73 -13.39
N GLU A 207 -2.14 15.06 -14.55
CA GLU A 207 -2.06 13.61 -14.69
C GLU A 207 -1.37 13.23 -16.00
N ASP A 208 -0.64 12.11 -15.99
CA ASP A 208 -0.11 11.44 -17.18
C ASP A 208 0.02 9.92 -16.97
N GLU A 209 0.69 9.21 -17.87
CA GLU A 209 0.90 7.75 -17.77
C GLU A 209 1.84 7.32 -16.62
N PHE A 210 2.61 8.24 -16.05
CA PHE A 210 3.56 8.00 -14.96
C PHE A 210 3.00 8.40 -13.60
N PHE A 211 2.07 9.35 -13.55
CA PHE A 211 1.52 9.94 -12.33
C PHE A 211 0.02 10.24 -12.52
N TYR A 212 -0.86 9.49 -11.85
CA TYR A 212 -2.31 9.58 -12.07
C TYR A 212 -3.13 9.05 -10.89
N THR A 213 -4.44 9.36 -10.86
CA THR A 213 -5.39 8.74 -9.93
C THR A 213 -5.79 7.33 -10.37
N GLY A 214 -5.62 6.34 -9.49
CA GLY A 214 -6.00 4.95 -9.70
C GLY A 214 -7.51 4.71 -9.60
N SER A 215 -7.95 3.49 -9.93
CA SER A 215 -9.37 3.11 -9.96
C SER A 215 -10.06 3.13 -8.59
N ASP A 216 -9.29 3.22 -7.51
CA ASP A 216 -9.73 3.34 -6.12
C ASP A 216 -9.45 4.73 -5.52
N GLY A 217 -9.00 5.70 -6.33
CA GLY A 217 -8.67 7.05 -5.89
C GLY A 217 -7.22 7.23 -5.41
N GLY A 218 -6.44 6.16 -5.25
CA GLY A 218 -5.05 6.23 -4.84
C GLY A 218 -4.17 6.97 -5.87
N LEU A 219 -3.14 7.67 -5.40
CA LEU A 219 -2.15 8.32 -6.24
C LEU A 219 -1.13 7.30 -6.75
N VAL A 220 -1.16 6.99 -8.05
CA VAL A 220 -0.30 6.01 -8.69
C VAL A 220 0.97 6.67 -9.21
N PHE A 221 2.11 6.06 -8.87
CA PHE A 221 3.40 6.30 -9.49
C PHE A 221 3.74 5.08 -10.34
N TYR A 222 4.06 5.30 -11.61
CA TYR A 222 4.56 4.30 -12.55
C TYR A 222 5.93 4.73 -13.07
N THR A 223 6.92 3.84 -12.97
CA THR A 223 8.30 4.13 -13.38
C THR A 223 8.90 2.97 -14.17
N PRO A 224 9.06 3.10 -15.49
CA PRO A 224 9.77 2.12 -16.32
C PRO A 224 11.29 2.14 -16.06
N VAL A 225 11.96 1.06 -16.46
CA VAL A 225 13.43 1.00 -16.52
C VAL A 225 13.96 1.93 -17.63
N GLU A 226 13.29 1.94 -18.78
CA GLU A 226 13.57 2.88 -19.86
C GLU A 226 13.15 4.30 -19.47
N GLY A 227 14.07 5.25 -19.55
CA GLY A 227 13.76 6.66 -19.31
C GLY A 227 15.01 7.52 -19.18
N VAL A 228 14.79 8.82 -19.00
CA VAL A 228 15.87 9.76 -18.69
C VAL A 228 15.99 10.00 -17.19
N THR A 229 17.20 10.28 -16.74
CA THR A 229 17.48 10.55 -15.33
C THR A 229 17.45 12.05 -15.03
N THR A 230 17.39 12.43 -13.76
CA THR A 230 17.31 13.85 -13.34
C THR A 230 18.61 14.64 -13.53
N SER A 231 19.74 13.96 -13.72
CA SER A 231 21.04 14.58 -13.98
C SER A 231 22.05 13.52 -14.42
N SER A 232 23.20 13.95 -14.94
CA SER A 232 24.32 13.05 -15.24
C SER A 232 24.89 12.34 -14.01
N GLY A 233 24.55 12.79 -12.80
CA GLY A 233 25.03 12.22 -11.53
C GLY A 233 24.22 11.01 -11.05
N THR A 234 23.03 10.77 -11.61
CA THR A 234 22.17 9.66 -11.21
C THR A 234 22.03 8.60 -12.31
N LYS A 235 21.94 7.34 -11.88
CA LYS A 235 21.97 6.17 -12.76
C LYS A 235 20.60 5.52 -12.98
N TYR A 236 19.59 5.92 -12.22
CA TYR A 236 18.28 5.26 -12.22
C TYR A 236 17.17 6.26 -12.48
N VAL A 237 16.16 5.77 -13.17
CA VAL A 237 14.94 6.49 -13.53
C VAL A 237 14.05 6.66 -12.27
N ARG A 238 13.20 7.69 -12.29
CA ARG A 238 12.25 7.97 -11.20
C ARG A 238 10.96 8.58 -11.72
N THR A 239 9.88 8.28 -11.02
CA THR A 239 8.68 9.11 -10.94
C THR A 239 8.50 9.47 -9.49
N GLU A 240 8.92 10.67 -9.10
CA GLU A 240 9.13 10.99 -7.68
C GLU A 240 8.90 12.46 -7.37
N LEU A 241 8.16 12.69 -6.29
CA LEU A 241 7.90 14.01 -5.72
C LEU A 241 9.14 14.54 -5.00
N ARG A 242 9.32 15.86 -5.02
CA ARG A 242 10.31 16.63 -4.26
C ARG A 242 9.58 17.76 -3.55
N GLU A 243 9.68 17.83 -2.24
CA GLU A 243 8.99 18.80 -1.39
C GLU A 243 9.40 20.24 -1.72
N MET A 244 8.47 21.18 -1.72
CA MET A 244 8.61 22.57 -2.13
C MET A 244 7.87 23.48 -1.14
N LEU A 245 8.47 23.80 0.01
CA LEU A 245 7.82 24.64 1.03
C LEU A 245 7.47 26.06 0.54
N ARG A 246 8.05 26.50 -0.59
CA ARG A 246 7.66 27.74 -1.27
C ARG A 246 6.26 27.68 -1.92
N ARG A 247 5.67 26.48 -2.04
CA ARG A 247 4.30 26.25 -2.49
C ARG A 247 3.90 27.01 -3.75
N GLY A 248 4.74 26.94 -4.78
CA GLY A 248 4.52 27.62 -6.07
C GLY A 248 4.96 29.09 -6.15
N ASP A 249 5.43 29.69 -5.05
CA ASP A 249 6.02 31.04 -5.08
C ASP A 249 7.46 30.99 -5.63
N THR A 250 7.60 31.25 -6.93
CA THR A 250 8.89 31.22 -7.63
C THR A 250 9.82 32.39 -7.27
N SER A 251 9.43 33.32 -6.40
CA SER A 251 10.37 34.32 -5.87
C SER A 251 11.42 33.70 -4.93
N TYR A 252 11.10 32.54 -4.34
CA TYR A 252 12.06 31.73 -3.59
C TYR A 252 12.77 30.71 -4.48
N SER A 253 14.10 30.62 -4.34
CA SER A 253 14.91 29.63 -5.06
C SER A 253 14.55 28.21 -4.61
N THR A 254 14.63 27.23 -5.52
CA THR A 254 14.45 25.81 -5.19
C THR A 254 15.41 25.35 -4.09
N SER A 255 16.67 25.80 -4.12
CA SER A 255 17.69 25.50 -3.11
C SER A 255 17.80 26.55 -2.00
N GLY A 256 16.89 27.53 -1.96
CA GLY A 256 16.91 28.58 -0.93
C GLY A 256 16.36 28.07 0.41
N LYS A 257 16.84 28.63 1.52
CA LYS A 257 16.39 28.22 2.87
C LYS A 257 14.88 28.36 3.04
N ASP A 258 14.24 29.39 2.48
CA ASP A 258 12.78 29.59 2.56
C ASP A 258 11.94 28.45 1.93
N ASN A 259 12.50 27.70 0.97
CA ASN A 259 11.82 26.59 0.29
C ASN A 259 12.12 25.21 0.91
N ASN A 260 13.03 25.16 1.88
CA ASN A 260 13.57 23.93 2.43
C ASN A 260 13.54 24.01 3.96
N TRP A 261 13.82 22.90 4.63
CA TRP A 261 13.86 22.85 6.09
C TRP A 261 15.25 22.47 6.60
N ALA A 262 15.47 22.63 7.90
CA ALA A 262 16.71 22.23 8.56
C ALA A 262 16.42 21.52 9.87
N PHE A 263 17.41 20.80 10.40
CA PHE A 263 17.27 20.12 11.68
C PHE A 263 17.27 21.15 12.82
N SER A 264 16.55 20.89 13.91
CA SER A 264 16.54 21.80 15.06
C SER A 264 17.88 21.86 15.80
N SER A 265 18.87 21.02 15.44
CA SER A 265 20.22 21.00 16.00
C SER A 265 21.14 22.09 15.44
N ILE A 266 20.77 22.78 14.36
CA ILE A 266 21.48 23.97 13.88
C ILE A 266 21.38 25.12 14.90
N PRO A 267 22.25 26.15 14.84
CA PRO A 267 22.16 27.30 15.72
C PRO A 267 20.78 27.97 15.67
N SER A 268 20.15 28.18 16.83
CA SER A 268 18.81 28.78 16.94
C SER A 268 18.64 30.14 16.23
N SER A 269 19.72 30.90 16.02
CA SER A 269 19.67 32.17 15.28
C SER A 269 19.44 31.99 13.78
N GLU A 270 19.77 30.82 13.23
CA GLU A 270 19.68 30.51 11.80
C GLU A 270 18.35 29.85 11.43
N GLN A 271 17.65 29.27 12.41
CA GLN A 271 16.42 28.50 12.18
C GLN A 271 15.32 29.31 11.49
N ALA A 272 15.18 30.60 11.82
CA ALA A 272 14.16 31.48 11.24
C ALA A 272 14.36 31.79 9.74
N ALA A 273 15.49 31.40 9.15
CA ALA A 273 15.75 31.56 7.71
C ALA A 273 15.17 30.40 6.88
N PHE A 274 14.78 29.28 7.50
CA PHE A 274 14.27 28.11 6.81
C PHE A 274 12.73 28.12 6.73
N GLY A 275 12.19 27.48 5.69
CA GLY A 275 10.74 27.30 5.52
C GLY A 275 10.12 26.37 6.56
N GLY A 276 10.93 25.54 7.21
CA GLY A 276 10.53 24.65 8.31
C GLY A 276 11.71 24.20 9.15
N ILE A 277 11.43 23.74 10.37
CA ILE A 277 12.41 23.11 11.25
C ILE A 277 11.96 21.71 11.62
N ASP A 278 12.92 20.79 11.67
CA ASP A 278 12.66 19.35 11.78
C ASP A 278 11.72 18.88 10.68
N GLY A 279 11.25 17.63 10.72
CA GLY A 279 10.32 17.17 9.69
C GLY A 279 9.71 15.82 10.00
N ARG A 280 8.47 15.64 9.57
CA ARG A 280 7.79 14.35 9.55
C ARG A 280 7.16 14.12 8.18
N LEU A 281 7.50 12.99 7.56
CA LEU A 281 6.85 12.46 6.37
C LEU A 281 6.10 11.18 6.74
N ASN A 282 4.78 11.20 6.56
CA ASN A 282 3.91 10.04 6.69
C ASN A 282 3.38 9.63 5.31
N ALA A 283 3.40 8.35 5.02
CA ALA A 283 2.74 7.81 3.85
C ALA A 283 2.06 6.48 4.15
N THR A 284 0.91 6.25 3.51
CA THR A 284 0.26 4.94 3.43
C THR A 284 0.22 4.56 1.96
N LEU A 285 0.71 3.37 1.61
CA LEU A 285 0.84 2.94 0.22
C LEU A 285 0.76 1.42 0.08
N ALA A 286 0.59 0.97 -1.16
CA ALA A 286 0.87 -0.40 -1.58
C ALA A 286 1.88 -0.39 -2.73
N VAL A 287 2.86 -1.30 -2.69
CA VAL A 287 3.74 -1.55 -3.84
C VAL A 287 3.04 -2.55 -4.74
N ASN A 288 2.66 -2.14 -5.95
CA ASN A 288 1.86 -2.98 -6.86
C ASN A 288 2.74 -3.83 -7.78
N HIS A 289 3.87 -3.29 -8.23
CA HIS A 289 4.80 -4.00 -9.10
C HIS A 289 6.23 -3.52 -8.84
N VAL A 290 7.19 -4.41 -9.04
CA VAL A 290 8.63 -4.11 -9.04
C VAL A 290 9.30 -4.86 -10.18
N THR A 291 10.49 -4.44 -10.60
CA THR A 291 11.19 -5.09 -11.71
C THR A 291 11.48 -6.58 -11.43
N THR A 292 11.47 -7.41 -12.47
CA THR A 292 11.60 -8.87 -12.34
C THR A 292 12.55 -9.53 -13.33
N THR A 293 13.07 -8.78 -14.29
CA THR A 293 13.64 -9.38 -15.52
C THR A 293 15.16 -9.56 -15.49
N THR A 294 15.91 -8.80 -14.69
CA THR A 294 17.37 -9.01 -14.53
C THR A 294 17.70 -10.14 -13.57
N SER A 295 18.86 -10.78 -13.77
CA SER A 295 19.43 -11.73 -12.81
C SER A 295 20.27 -11.07 -11.71
N ASN A 296 20.43 -9.74 -11.73
CA ASN A 296 21.17 -9.01 -10.72
C ASN A 296 20.32 -8.85 -9.44
N THR A 297 20.54 -9.73 -8.45
CA THR A 297 19.76 -9.76 -7.20
C THR A 297 19.98 -8.56 -6.28
N GLU A 298 20.97 -7.72 -6.56
CA GLU A 298 21.13 -6.44 -5.86
C GLU A 298 20.24 -5.33 -6.43
N GLN A 299 19.73 -5.47 -7.65
CA GLN A 299 18.92 -4.46 -8.33
C GLN A 299 17.48 -4.90 -8.59
N VAL A 300 17.26 -6.15 -9.01
CA VAL A 300 15.94 -6.66 -9.39
C VAL A 300 14.93 -6.48 -8.25
N GLY A 301 13.85 -5.79 -8.53
CA GLY A 301 12.75 -5.62 -7.60
C GLY A 301 13.02 -4.68 -6.42
N ARG A 302 14.13 -3.94 -6.44
CA ARG A 302 14.51 -2.94 -5.42
C ARG A 302 14.04 -1.56 -5.85
N ILE A 303 13.33 -0.83 -5.00
CA ILE A 303 12.93 0.56 -5.24
C ILE A 303 13.12 1.40 -3.97
N VAL A 304 13.33 2.70 -4.12
CA VAL A 304 13.21 3.67 -3.02
C VAL A 304 11.81 4.30 -3.07
N ILE A 305 11.16 4.36 -1.91
CA ILE A 305 9.76 4.82 -1.74
C ILE A 305 9.61 6.11 -0.92
N GLY A 306 10.66 6.53 -0.23
CA GLY A 306 10.69 7.73 0.60
C GLY A 306 12.13 8.14 0.94
N GLN A 307 12.41 9.44 0.98
CA GLN A 307 13.74 9.97 1.23
C GLN A 307 13.71 11.28 2.02
N ILE A 308 14.80 11.57 2.72
CA ILE A 308 15.24 12.94 3.00
C ILE A 308 16.49 13.14 2.16
N HIS A 309 16.58 14.26 1.47
CA HIS A 309 17.77 14.63 0.72
C HIS A 309 18.27 16.00 1.22
N ALA A 310 19.59 16.10 1.37
CA ALA A 310 20.29 17.31 1.76
C ALA A 310 20.83 18.06 0.51
N GLU A 311 21.79 18.99 0.62
CA GLU A 311 22.39 19.57 -0.60
C GLU A 311 23.09 18.50 -1.46
N LYS A 312 23.77 17.53 -0.83
CA LYS A 312 24.68 16.59 -1.51
C LYS A 312 24.51 15.12 -1.16
N ASN A 313 23.90 14.83 -0.02
CA ASN A 313 23.85 13.50 0.59
C ASN A 313 22.42 13.20 1.05
N GLU A 314 22.12 11.95 1.36
CA GLU A 314 20.79 11.55 1.81
C GLU A 314 20.77 11.10 3.28
N PRO A 315 20.20 11.91 4.20
CA PRO A 315 19.97 11.46 5.57
C PRO A 315 19.20 10.14 5.67
N ILE A 316 18.29 9.88 4.73
CA ILE A 316 17.64 8.57 4.60
C ILE A 316 17.19 8.30 3.16
N ARG A 317 17.35 7.05 2.73
CA ARG A 317 16.64 6.46 1.58
C ARG A 317 15.96 5.17 2.04
N LEU A 318 14.62 5.14 2.04
CA LEU A 318 13.80 4.00 2.44
C LEU A 318 13.48 3.13 1.23
N TYR A 319 13.83 1.85 1.31
CA TYR A 319 13.72 0.89 0.23
C TYR A 319 12.63 -0.15 0.49
N TYR A 320 11.94 -0.55 -0.58
CA TYR A 320 11.24 -1.83 -0.69
C TYR A 320 12.01 -2.72 -1.67
N HIS A 321 12.23 -3.99 -1.34
CA HIS A 321 12.96 -4.91 -2.20
C HIS A 321 12.34 -6.31 -2.20
N LYS A 322 11.76 -6.72 -3.33
CA LYS A 322 11.16 -8.03 -3.52
C LYS A 322 11.79 -8.76 -4.69
N LEU A 323 12.47 -9.87 -4.42
CA LEU A 323 13.01 -10.74 -5.47
C LEU A 323 11.89 -11.47 -6.22
N PRO A 324 12.08 -11.84 -7.50
CA PRO A 324 11.04 -12.44 -8.34
C PRO A 324 10.39 -13.71 -7.76
N ASN A 325 11.17 -14.53 -7.06
CA ASN A 325 10.71 -15.81 -6.50
C ASN A 325 10.20 -15.70 -5.06
N ASN A 326 10.18 -14.50 -4.48
CA ASN A 326 9.68 -14.27 -3.13
C ASN A 326 8.20 -13.88 -3.18
N ASP A 327 7.43 -14.28 -2.17
CA ASP A 327 6.04 -13.85 -2.01
C ASP A 327 5.97 -12.44 -1.42
N LYS A 328 6.97 -12.06 -0.62
CA LYS A 328 7.04 -10.80 0.13
C LYS A 328 8.33 -10.03 -0.14
N GLY A 329 8.27 -8.71 -0.03
CA GLY A 329 9.40 -7.80 -0.08
C GLY A 329 9.93 -7.44 1.31
N ALA A 330 11.23 -7.18 1.40
CA ALA A 330 11.88 -6.63 2.58
C ALA A 330 11.80 -5.09 2.57
N ILE A 331 11.84 -4.49 3.75
CA ILE A 331 11.90 -3.04 3.93
C ILE A 331 13.13 -2.69 4.76
N TYR A 332 13.94 -1.77 4.26
CA TYR A 332 15.18 -1.33 4.90
C TYR A 332 15.53 0.08 4.44
N PHE A 333 16.47 0.73 5.12
CA PHE A 333 16.93 2.05 4.69
C PHE A 333 18.44 2.21 4.80
N ALA A 334 18.98 3.14 4.03
CA ALA A 334 20.34 3.63 4.15
C ALA A 334 20.32 5.01 4.81
N HIS A 335 21.25 5.25 5.73
CA HIS A 335 21.61 6.57 6.24
C HIS A 335 23.00 6.93 5.71
N GLU A 336 23.13 8.04 4.98
CA GLU A 336 24.41 8.58 4.54
C GLU A 336 24.79 9.79 5.40
N THR A 337 26.06 9.91 5.78
CA THR A 337 26.58 11.11 6.46
C THR A 337 26.81 12.28 5.49
N SER A 338 26.65 13.53 5.95
CA SER A 338 26.96 14.74 5.19
C SER A 338 28.47 14.90 5.03
N LYS A 339 28.99 14.62 3.83
CA LYS A 339 30.40 14.86 3.49
C LYS A 339 30.53 15.36 2.06
N SER A 340 31.37 16.36 1.86
CA SER A 340 31.62 16.95 0.54
C SER A 340 32.16 15.97 -0.53
N THR A 341 32.63 14.79 -0.13
CA THR A 341 33.21 13.75 -1.00
C THR A 341 32.31 12.52 -1.18
N GLY A 342 31.05 12.57 -0.72
CA GLY A 342 30.23 11.37 -0.50
C GLY A 342 30.39 10.87 0.92
N GLY A 343 29.28 10.63 1.59
CA GLY A 343 29.23 10.20 2.97
C GLY A 343 29.52 8.72 3.15
N ASP A 344 29.77 8.34 4.40
CA ASP A 344 29.72 6.93 4.77
C ASP A 344 28.25 6.51 4.88
N GLU A 345 27.90 5.38 4.28
CA GLU A 345 26.56 4.80 4.36
C GLU A 345 26.48 3.72 5.43
N THR A 346 25.40 3.71 6.20
CA THR A 346 25.02 2.60 7.07
C THR A 346 23.61 2.15 6.74
N TRP A 347 23.44 0.84 6.63
CA TRP A 347 22.18 0.22 6.21
C TRP A 347 21.49 -0.50 7.37
N TYR A 348 20.16 -0.39 7.44
CA TYR A 348 19.34 -0.91 8.53
C TYR A 348 18.12 -1.64 7.98
N ASN A 349 17.99 -2.92 8.31
CA ASN A 349 16.76 -3.67 8.03
C ASN A 349 15.65 -3.27 9.03
N LEU A 350 14.44 -3.07 8.51
CA LEU A 350 13.22 -2.87 9.30
C LEU A 350 12.37 -4.16 9.29
N LEU A 351 12.06 -4.68 8.11
CA LEU A 351 11.37 -5.96 7.89
C LEU A 351 12.21 -6.84 6.97
N GLY A 352 12.37 -8.10 7.35
CA GLY A 352 13.33 -9.00 6.74
C GLY A 352 14.78 -8.74 7.18
N ASN A 353 15.73 -9.36 6.50
CA ASN A 353 17.17 -9.23 6.81
C ASN A 353 17.99 -9.24 5.51
N MET A 354 17.59 -8.40 4.57
CA MET A 354 18.00 -8.46 3.18
C MET A 354 19.40 -7.89 2.93
N VAL A 355 19.80 -6.88 3.70
CA VAL A 355 21.11 -6.21 3.52
C VAL A 355 22.00 -6.32 4.76
N THR A 356 23.32 -6.31 4.56
CA THR A 356 24.30 -6.09 5.63
C THR A 356 24.36 -4.61 6.01
N SER A 357 25.06 -4.25 7.08
CA SER A 357 25.26 -2.85 7.46
C SER A 357 26.02 -2.02 6.41
N SER A 358 26.72 -2.68 5.48
CA SER A 358 27.46 -2.06 4.38
C SER A 358 26.64 -1.93 3.09
N GLY A 359 25.40 -2.43 3.08
CA GLY A 359 24.52 -2.39 1.90
C GLY A 359 24.61 -3.61 0.98
N ASP A 360 25.56 -4.52 1.22
CA ASP A 360 25.68 -5.77 0.47
C ASP A 360 24.48 -6.69 0.74
N LEU A 361 24.06 -7.47 -0.25
CA LEU A 361 23.00 -8.46 -0.11
C LEU A 361 23.37 -9.53 0.94
N ASN A 362 22.54 -9.67 1.96
CA ASN A 362 22.72 -10.60 3.08
C ASN A 362 21.84 -11.85 2.97
N SER A 363 20.63 -11.72 2.42
CA SER A 363 19.69 -12.83 2.26
C SER A 363 18.81 -12.64 1.03
N GLU A 364 18.67 -13.70 0.24
CA GLU A 364 17.71 -13.79 -0.87
C GLU A 364 16.42 -14.55 -0.49
N SER A 365 16.34 -15.05 0.75
CA SER A 365 15.19 -15.83 1.20
C SER A 365 13.95 -14.96 1.33
N ASN A 366 12.77 -15.54 1.04
CA ASN A 366 11.47 -14.89 1.26
C ASN A 366 11.35 -14.38 2.71
N PRO A 367 11.22 -13.06 2.95
CA PRO A 367 11.11 -12.51 4.29
C PRO A 367 9.73 -12.83 4.88
N SER A 368 9.66 -13.65 5.93
CA SER A 368 8.38 -14.06 6.53
C SER A 368 7.58 -12.90 7.12
N ASP A 369 8.29 -11.90 7.63
CA ASP A 369 7.81 -10.63 8.19
C ASP A 369 7.76 -9.50 7.15
N GLY A 370 8.05 -9.79 5.88
CA GLY A 370 7.97 -8.81 4.79
C GLY A 370 6.54 -8.49 4.36
N ILE A 371 6.43 -7.57 3.41
CA ILE A 371 5.18 -7.04 2.87
C ILE A 371 4.99 -7.51 1.42
N ALA A 372 3.86 -8.13 1.10
CA ALA A 372 3.55 -8.60 -0.25
C ALA A 372 3.32 -7.42 -1.22
N LEU A 373 3.27 -7.71 -2.53
CA LEU A 373 2.73 -6.74 -3.47
C LEU A 373 1.23 -6.54 -3.19
N ASP A 374 0.71 -5.35 -3.49
CA ASP A 374 -0.67 -4.91 -3.22
C ASP A 374 -1.09 -4.92 -1.74
N GLU A 375 -0.21 -5.34 -0.83
CA GLU A 375 -0.43 -5.25 0.61
C GLU A 375 -0.16 -3.81 1.07
N THR A 376 -1.18 -3.17 1.65
CA THR A 376 -1.07 -1.79 2.13
C THR A 376 -0.32 -1.74 3.46
N PHE A 377 0.60 -0.78 3.58
CA PHE A 377 1.33 -0.46 4.79
C PHE A 377 1.60 1.04 4.86
N SER A 378 2.01 1.52 6.03
CA SER A 378 2.40 2.91 6.24
C SER A 378 3.84 3.02 6.70
N TYR A 379 4.54 4.06 6.25
CA TYR A 379 5.80 4.48 6.84
C TYR A 379 5.70 5.88 7.45
N SER A 380 6.52 6.12 8.47
CA SER A 380 6.77 7.44 9.04
C SER A 380 8.27 7.66 9.10
N ILE A 381 8.75 8.77 8.56
CA ILE A 381 10.13 9.26 8.66
C ILE A 381 10.09 10.57 9.45
N VAL A 382 10.73 10.59 10.61
CA VAL A 382 10.72 11.73 11.52
C VAL A 382 12.15 12.16 11.83
N VAL A 383 12.40 13.46 11.74
CA VAL A 383 13.59 14.10 12.30
C VAL A 383 13.19 14.98 13.46
N GLU A 384 13.87 14.79 14.61
CA GLU A 384 13.77 15.66 15.80
C GLU A 384 15.18 16.00 16.28
N GLY A 385 15.69 17.18 15.88
CA GLY A 385 17.10 17.52 16.02
C GLY A 385 18.00 16.51 15.31
N ASP A 386 18.88 15.84 16.05
CA ASP A 386 19.80 14.84 15.51
C ASP A 386 19.20 13.43 15.46
N LYS A 387 17.93 13.25 15.77
CA LYS A 387 17.31 11.92 15.76
C LYS A 387 16.56 11.67 14.47
N LEU A 388 16.90 10.59 13.77
CA LEU A 388 16.10 10.05 12.67
C LEU A 388 15.33 8.83 13.18
N ILE A 389 14.00 8.88 13.14
CA ILE A 389 13.12 7.79 13.54
C ILE A 389 12.34 7.34 12.31
N THR A 390 12.48 6.07 11.94
CA THR A 390 11.73 5.44 10.85
C THR A 390 10.88 4.31 11.38
N THR A 391 9.58 4.35 11.09
CA THR A 391 8.60 3.36 11.53
C THR A 391 7.85 2.79 10.35
N ILE A 392 7.63 1.47 10.36
CA ILE A 392 6.70 0.76 9.47
C ILE A 392 5.52 0.28 10.31
N SER A 393 4.31 0.52 9.82
CA SER A 393 3.08 0.13 10.49
C SER A 393 2.03 -0.36 9.50
N GLN A 394 1.05 -1.10 10.01
CA GLN A 394 -0.08 -1.59 9.23
C GLN A 394 -1.32 -1.58 10.13
N ASN A 395 -2.43 -1.03 9.65
CA ASN A 395 -3.70 -0.92 10.40
C ASN A 395 -3.51 -0.32 11.81
N GLY A 396 -2.71 0.74 11.91
CA GLY A 396 -2.39 1.40 13.18
C GLY A 396 -1.45 0.63 14.13
N THR A 397 -0.97 -0.55 13.74
CA THR A 397 -0.02 -1.35 14.52
C THR A 397 1.39 -1.16 14.00
N GLU A 398 2.34 -0.81 14.89
CA GLU A 398 3.77 -0.77 14.56
C GLU A 398 4.30 -2.19 14.30
N LEU A 399 4.89 -2.38 13.12
CA LEU A 399 5.55 -3.63 12.72
C LEU A 399 7.05 -3.57 13.02
N ALA A 400 7.69 -2.43 12.75
CA ALA A 400 9.11 -2.21 13.00
C ALA A 400 9.40 -0.72 13.18
N ALA A 401 10.40 -0.40 14.00
CA ALA A 401 10.89 0.96 14.16
C ALA A 401 12.42 0.98 14.35
N LYS A 402 13.06 2.04 13.88
CA LYS A 402 14.49 2.28 14.05
C LYS A 402 14.77 3.75 14.31
N GLU A 403 15.48 4.01 15.41
CA GLU A 403 16.10 5.30 15.71
C GLU A 403 17.59 5.27 15.34
N VAL A 404 18.06 6.32 14.67
CA VAL A 404 19.46 6.59 14.34
C VAL A 404 19.85 7.95 14.95
N ASP A 405 20.96 7.95 15.70
CA ASP A 405 21.60 9.17 16.20
C ASP A 405 22.51 9.76 15.12
N MET A 406 22.11 10.91 14.58
CA MET A 406 22.78 11.63 13.49
C MET A 406 23.70 12.75 14.00
N LYS A 407 23.98 12.84 15.29
CA LYS A 407 24.75 13.94 15.88
C LYS A 407 26.14 14.16 15.26
N ASN A 408 26.76 13.09 14.74
CA ASN A 408 28.06 13.16 14.08
C ASN A 408 27.96 12.99 12.56
N SER A 409 26.76 13.14 12.00
CA SER A 409 26.49 12.98 10.58
C SER A 409 26.67 14.28 9.80
N GLY A 410 26.88 15.43 10.44
CA GLY A 410 27.17 16.71 9.77
C GLY A 410 25.96 17.38 9.10
N TYR A 411 24.75 17.02 9.52
CA TYR A 411 23.50 17.64 9.07
C TYR A 411 23.05 18.78 10.00
N ASP A 412 23.79 19.02 11.09
CA ASP A 412 23.67 20.14 12.02
C ASP A 412 24.39 21.42 11.53
N ASP A 413 24.80 21.45 10.25
CA ASP A 413 25.40 22.60 9.56
C ASP A 413 24.32 23.52 8.99
N GLU A 414 24.31 24.80 9.39
CA GLU A 414 23.33 25.80 8.94
C GLU A 414 23.35 26.13 7.44
N ASP A 415 24.41 25.76 6.72
CA ASP A 415 24.47 25.90 5.26
C ASP A 415 23.81 24.73 4.53
N ASN A 416 23.49 23.66 5.26
CA ASN A 416 22.75 22.53 4.71
C ASN A 416 21.24 22.81 4.73
N TYR A 417 20.52 22.14 3.84
CA TYR A 417 19.06 22.24 3.74
C TYR A 417 18.49 20.90 3.33
N MET A 418 17.27 20.64 3.77
CA MET A 418 16.60 19.36 3.63
C MET A 418 15.30 19.52 2.86
N TYR A 419 14.92 18.45 2.18
CA TYR A 419 13.60 18.28 1.60
C TYR A 419 13.24 16.80 1.55
N PHE A 420 11.96 16.50 1.75
CA PHE A 420 11.42 15.17 1.56
C PHE A 420 11.28 14.80 0.08
N LYS A 421 11.28 13.50 -0.19
CA LYS A 421 10.90 12.90 -1.48
C LYS A 421 10.05 11.66 -1.25
N ALA A 422 9.09 11.42 -2.14
CA ALA A 422 8.19 10.25 -2.09
C ALA A 422 7.76 9.86 -3.51
N GLY A 423 7.51 8.57 -3.74
CA GLY A 423 7.16 8.01 -5.05
C GLY A 423 8.03 6.81 -5.37
N ILE A 424 8.57 6.73 -6.60
CA ILE A 424 9.47 5.65 -7.02
C ILE A 424 10.79 6.21 -7.52
N TYR A 425 11.88 5.77 -6.91
CA TYR A 425 13.21 5.86 -7.48
C TYR A 425 13.76 4.43 -7.69
N LEU A 426 13.93 4.03 -8.96
CA LEU A 426 13.85 2.63 -9.38
C LEU A 426 15.00 1.72 -8.93
N GLN A 427 16.21 2.24 -8.64
CA GLN A 427 17.39 1.46 -8.19
C GLN A 427 17.80 0.23 -9.04
N ASP A 428 17.21 0.07 -10.22
CA ASP A 428 17.47 -0.96 -11.21
C ASP A 428 17.61 -0.32 -12.59
N ASN A 429 18.75 -0.54 -13.23
CA ASN A 429 18.99 -0.18 -14.63
C ASN A 429 19.59 -1.35 -15.42
N THR A 430 19.34 -2.56 -14.92
CA THR A 430 19.81 -3.81 -15.54
C THR A 430 18.68 -4.72 -15.98
N SER A 431 17.47 -4.51 -15.47
CA SER A 431 16.25 -5.12 -16.01
C SER A 431 15.97 -4.64 -17.44
N ASN A 432 15.10 -5.36 -18.14
CA ASN A 432 14.70 -5.00 -19.50
C ASN A 432 14.06 -3.61 -19.50
N ASP A 433 14.29 -2.85 -20.57
CA ASP A 433 13.75 -1.49 -20.78
C ASP A 433 12.23 -1.39 -20.54
N SER A 434 11.46 -2.42 -20.92
CA SER A 434 10.00 -2.50 -20.75
C SER A 434 9.53 -2.95 -19.37
N ASP A 435 10.43 -3.31 -18.46
CA ASP A 435 10.11 -3.65 -17.07
C ASP A 435 9.91 -2.36 -16.26
N TYR A 436 9.25 -2.44 -15.10
CA TYR A 436 8.83 -1.25 -14.36
C TYR A 436 8.60 -1.53 -12.87
N ALA A 437 8.43 -0.46 -12.11
CA ALA A 437 7.81 -0.50 -10.80
C ALA A 437 6.55 0.37 -10.75
N GLN A 438 5.61 0.00 -9.88
CA GLN A 438 4.39 0.74 -9.63
C GLN A 438 4.07 0.74 -8.13
N VAL A 439 3.67 1.89 -7.63
CA VAL A 439 3.30 2.12 -6.23
C VAL A 439 2.07 3.02 -6.21
N THR A 440 1.09 2.68 -5.37
CA THR A 440 -0.11 3.48 -5.15
C THR A 440 -0.09 4.02 -3.74
N PHE A 441 -0.11 5.35 -3.60
CA PHE A 441 -0.20 6.06 -2.33
C PHE A 441 -1.65 6.36 -2.01
N TYR A 442 -2.02 6.19 -0.75
CA TYR A 442 -3.34 6.47 -0.21
C TYR A 442 -3.33 7.56 0.86
N GLN A 443 -2.15 7.85 1.40
CA GLN A 443 -1.88 9.01 2.26
C GLN A 443 -0.47 9.50 1.96
N LEU A 444 -0.30 10.82 1.90
CA LEU A 444 1.00 11.47 1.80
C LEU A 444 0.92 12.82 2.52
N GLU A 445 1.64 12.96 3.63
CA GLU A 445 1.64 14.16 4.45
C GLU A 445 3.06 14.48 4.91
N ASN A 446 3.50 15.72 4.71
CA ASN A 446 4.67 16.27 5.37
C ASN A 446 4.25 17.28 6.47
N SER A 447 5.14 17.54 7.42
CA SER A 447 4.95 18.59 8.42
C SER A 447 6.27 19.01 9.04
N HIS A 448 6.32 20.27 9.51
CA HIS A 448 7.46 20.90 10.14
C HIS A 448 7.02 21.71 11.37
N ASN A 449 7.94 22.01 12.28
CA ASN A 449 7.71 22.78 13.51
C ASN A 449 7.61 24.30 13.28
#